data_AF-W4QSH9-F1
#
_entry.id   AF-W4QSH9-F1
#
_cell.length_a   1.000
_cell.length_b   1.000
_cell.length_c   1.000
_cell.angle_alpha   90.00
_cell.angle_beta   90.00
_cell.angle_gamma   90.00
#
_symmetry.space_group_name_H-M   'P 1'
#
loop_
_entity.id
_entity.type
_entity.pdbx_description
1 polymer ?
#
loop_
_entity_poly.entity_id
_entity_poly.type
_entity_poly.pdbx_seq_one_letter_code
_entity_poly.pdbx_strand_id
1 'polypeptide(L)'
;MGPSGSGKSTLMNIIGCLDAPSSGRYILRGEDISSYDDEGLAKVRNQQIGFVFQQFHLLPRLTAKKNVELPMVYAGISKKEREERAEQALSRVGLAERMDYLPNSLSGGQKQRVAIARSLVNEPSIILADEPTGALDTKTSETIMALLTELNQAGTTIALVTHEPEIADYTQRTIYVRDGQLMDRAHSERG
;
A
#
# COMPACT_ATOMS: atom_id res chain seq x y z
N MET A 1 10.58 5.77 -9.07
CA MET A 1 11.96 6.12 -8.65
C MET A 1 12.26 7.60 -8.91
N GLY A 2 13.35 8.13 -8.33
CA GLY A 2 13.79 9.52 -8.54
C GLY A 2 14.48 10.12 -7.30
N PRO A 3 15.28 11.19 -7.43
CA PRO A 3 16.04 11.75 -6.32
C PRO A 3 15.15 12.30 -5.20
N SER A 4 15.69 12.48 -3.99
CA SER A 4 14.95 13.13 -2.91
C SER A 4 14.47 14.52 -3.34
N GLY A 5 13.27 14.91 -2.89
CA GLY A 5 12.64 16.19 -3.29
C GLY A 5 12.05 16.23 -4.70
N SER A 6 12.09 15.15 -5.48
CA SER A 6 11.60 15.17 -6.87
C SER A 6 10.08 15.21 -7.06
N GLY A 7 9.30 15.12 -5.97
CA GLY A 7 7.83 15.11 -6.02
C GLY A 7 7.17 13.72 -5.98
N LYS A 8 7.93 12.62 -5.77
CA LYS A 8 7.38 11.25 -5.68
C LYS A 8 6.32 11.11 -4.58
N SER A 9 6.62 11.57 -3.37
CA SER A 9 5.71 11.47 -2.23
C SER A 9 4.46 12.33 -2.44
N THR A 10 4.62 13.53 -3.01
CA THR A 10 3.48 14.39 -3.40
C THR A 10 2.59 13.69 -4.43
N LEU A 11 3.17 13.10 -5.46
CA LEU A 11 2.43 12.33 -6.45
C LEU A 11 1.70 11.14 -5.81
N MET A 12 2.37 10.41 -4.92
CA MET A 12 1.77 9.29 -4.20
C MET A 12 0.63 9.74 -3.28
N ASN A 13 0.76 10.87 -2.59
CA ASN A 13 -0.31 11.43 -1.76
C ASN A 13 -1.53 11.82 -2.58
N ILE A 14 -1.32 12.43 -3.76
CA ILE A 14 -2.41 12.78 -4.67
C ILE A 14 -3.13 11.53 -5.16
N ILE A 15 -2.39 10.51 -5.64
CA ILE A 15 -2.99 9.23 -6.04
C ILE A 15 -3.74 8.58 -4.86
N GLY A 16 -3.19 8.70 -3.66
CA GLY A 16 -3.74 8.16 -2.43
C GLY A 16 -4.91 8.94 -1.83
N CYS A 17 -5.35 10.03 -2.45
CA CYS A 17 -6.41 10.89 -1.92
C CYS A 17 -6.08 11.42 -0.50
N LEU A 18 -4.79 11.73 -0.27
CA LEU A 18 -4.30 12.41 0.93
C LEU A 18 -4.08 13.91 0.68
N ASP A 19 -3.76 14.26 -0.57
CA ASP A 19 -3.65 15.63 -1.06
C ASP A 19 -4.50 15.80 -2.33
N ALA A 20 -4.97 17.01 -2.60
CA ALA A 20 -5.66 17.36 -3.84
C ALA A 20 -4.69 18.08 -4.80
N PRO A 21 -4.81 17.86 -6.12
CA PRO A 21 -4.02 18.62 -7.08
C PRO A 21 -4.48 20.10 -7.08
N SER A 22 -3.53 21.03 -7.17
CA SER A 22 -3.85 22.46 -7.26
C SER A 22 -4.54 22.84 -8.58
N SER A 23 -4.33 22.05 -9.63
CA SER A 23 -5.00 22.16 -10.93
C SER A 23 -4.93 20.82 -11.67
N GLY A 24 -5.77 20.65 -12.68
CA GLY A 24 -5.84 19.41 -13.46
C GLY A 24 -6.98 18.49 -13.03
N ARG A 25 -6.96 17.24 -13.50
CA ARG A 25 -7.99 16.24 -13.22
C ARG A 25 -7.36 14.94 -12.76
N TYR A 26 -7.98 14.30 -11.79
CA TYR A 26 -7.66 12.98 -11.29
C TYR A 26 -8.88 12.09 -11.44
N ILE A 27 -8.78 11.13 -12.36
CA ILE A 27 -9.84 10.18 -12.66
C ILE A 27 -9.46 8.84 -12.01
N LEU A 28 -10.28 8.37 -11.07
CA LEU A 28 -10.13 7.08 -10.41
C LEU A 28 -11.32 6.20 -10.77
N ARG A 29 -11.05 5.02 -11.37
CA ARG A 29 -12.09 4.10 -11.87
C ARG A 29 -13.13 4.73 -12.80
N GLY A 30 -12.73 5.73 -13.58
CA GLY A 30 -13.62 6.43 -14.51
C GLY A 30 -14.40 7.59 -13.89
N GLU A 31 -14.22 7.86 -12.60
CA GLU A 31 -14.83 8.99 -11.90
C GLU A 31 -13.81 10.11 -11.67
N ASP A 32 -14.18 11.35 -12.02
CA ASP A 32 -13.38 12.54 -11.71
C ASP A 32 -13.59 12.93 -10.24
N ILE A 33 -12.54 12.78 -9.43
CA ILE A 33 -12.56 13.04 -7.99
C ILE A 33 -11.82 14.34 -7.63
N SER A 34 -11.44 15.16 -8.62
CA SER A 34 -10.66 16.38 -8.36
C SER A 34 -11.41 17.46 -7.60
N SER A 35 -12.74 17.45 -7.62
CA SER A 35 -13.57 18.41 -6.92
C SER A 35 -14.14 17.89 -5.60
N TYR A 36 -13.73 16.70 -5.17
CA TYR A 36 -14.19 16.11 -3.92
C TYR A 36 -13.65 16.92 -2.73
N ASP A 37 -14.48 17.05 -1.70
CA ASP A 37 -14.04 17.58 -0.40
C ASP A 37 -13.34 16.49 0.42
N ASP A 38 -12.83 16.87 1.60
CA ASP A 38 -12.06 15.96 2.47
C ASP A 38 -12.85 14.72 2.88
N GLU A 39 -14.17 14.84 3.08
CA GLU A 39 -15.04 13.72 3.43
C GLU A 39 -15.22 12.77 2.25
N GLY A 40 -15.47 13.30 1.05
CA GLY A 40 -15.52 12.53 -0.20
C GLY A 40 -14.20 11.79 -0.45
N LEU A 41 -13.07 12.48 -0.34
CA LEU A 41 -11.74 11.88 -0.50
C LEU A 41 -11.47 10.81 0.56
N ALA A 42 -11.93 10.99 1.80
CA ALA A 42 -11.80 9.98 2.85
C ALA A 42 -12.57 8.70 2.54
N LYS A 43 -13.77 8.81 1.98
CA LYS A 43 -14.56 7.66 1.54
C LYS A 43 -13.90 6.93 0.37
N VAL A 44 -13.45 7.68 -0.64
CA VAL A 44 -12.71 7.12 -1.77
C VAL A 44 -11.46 6.40 -1.29
N ARG A 45 -10.68 7.03 -0.41
CA ARG A 45 -9.46 6.46 0.16
C ARG A 45 -9.73 5.15 0.89
N ASN A 46 -10.77 5.11 1.72
CA ASN A 46 -11.13 3.91 2.47
C ASN A 46 -11.52 2.73 1.55
N GLN A 47 -12.21 3.00 0.45
CA GLN A 47 -12.75 1.98 -0.44
C GLN A 47 -11.80 1.55 -1.55
N GLN A 48 -10.96 2.47 -2.04
CA GLN A 48 -10.21 2.28 -3.29
C GLN A 48 -8.71 2.16 -3.10
N ILE A 49 -8.16 2.62 -1.96
CA ILE A 49 -6.73 2.75 -1.74
C ILE A 49 -6.29 1.93 -0.53
N GLY A 50 -5.36 1.00 -0.75
CA GLY A 50 -4.64 0.30 0.32
C GLY A 50 -3.25 0.90 0.52
N PHE A 51 -2.91 1.37 1.73
CA PHE A 51 -1.57 1.89 2.00
C PHE A 51 -0.66 0.88 2.70
N VAL A 52 0.57 0.80 2.22
CA VAL A 52 1.70 0.10 2.85
C VAL A 52 2.83 1.10 3.04
N PHE A 53 3.33 1.21 4.27
CA PHE A 53 4.36 2.20 4.64
C PHE A 53 5.63 1.50 5.12
N GLN A 54 6.79 2.13 4.92
CA GLN A 54 8.08 1.68 5.45
C GLN A 54 8.06 1.39 6.95
N GLN A 55 7.41 2.25 7.74
CA GLN A 55 7.35 2.11 9.21
C GLN A 55 6.12 1.32 9.69
N PHE A 56 5.41 0.63 8.79
CA PHE A 56 4.23 -0.23 9.04
C PHE A 56 2.96 0.53 9.54
N HIS A 57 3.13 1.58 10.35
CA HIS A 57 2.09 2.38 10.99
C HIS A 57 1.00 1.54 11.67
N LEU A 58 1.40 0.48 12.39
CA LEU A 58 0.47 -0.33 13.18
C LEU A 58 0.17 0.35 14.51
N LEU A 59 -1.09 0.30 14.94
CA LEU A 59 -1.51 0.79 16.25
C LEU A 59 -0.99 -0.15 17.34
N PRO A 60 -0.11 0.31 18.25
CA PRO A 60 0.65 -0.57 19.15
C PRO A 60 -0.20 -1.25 20.22
N ARG A 61 -1.40 -0.72 20.49
CA ARG A 61 -2.34 -1.26 21.49
C ARG A 61 -3.39 -2.20 20.91
N LEU A 62 -3.37 -2.42 19.59
CA LEU A 62 -4.28 -3.33 18.90
C LEU A 62 -3.53 -4.57 18.46
N THR A 63 -4.18 -5.73 18.47
CA THR A 63 -3.62 -6.96 17.91
C THR A 63 -3.43 -6.83 16.39
N ALA A 64 -2.70 -7.77 15.77
CA ALA A 64 -2.62 -7.86 14.31
C ALA A 64 -4.01 -7.90 13.68
N LYS A 65 -4.93 -8.72 14.21
CA LYS A 65 -6.32 -8.79 13.75
C LYS A 65 -7.03 -7.45 13.84
N LYS A 66 -6.96 -6.78 14.99
CA LYS A 66 -7.62 -5.48 15.19
C LYS A 66 -7.01 -4.35 14.35
N ASN A 67 -5.71 -4.40 14.05
CA ASN A 67 -5.09 -3.51 13.06
C ASN A 67 -5.67 -3.72 11.66
N VAL A 68 -5.87 -4.97 11.26
CA VAL A 68 -6.40 -5.36 9.95
C VAL A 68 -7.90 -5.07 9.85
N GLU A 69 -8.67 -5.15 10.95
CA GLU A 69 -10.09 -4.78 10.97
C GLU A 69 -10.34 -3.27 10.81
N LEU A 70 -9.37 -2.42 11.15
CA LEU A 70 -9.56 -0.98 11.31
C LEU A 70 -10.14 -0.28 10.07
N PRO A 71 -9.68 -0.52 8.83
CA PRO A 71 -10.27 0.10 7.64
C PRO A 71 -11.75 -0.23 7.47
N MET A 72 -12.15 -1.46 7.81
CA MET A 72 -13.53 -1.93 7.70
C MET A 72 -14.45 -1.32 8.77
N VAL A 73 -13.90 -0.88 9.92
CA VAL A 73 -14.66 -0.12 10.92
C VAL A 73 -15.14 1.20 10.32
N TYR A 74 -14.26 1.92 9.63
CA TYR A 74 -14.60 3.16 8.94
C TYR A 74 -15.50 2.93 7.72
N ALA A 75 -15.44 1.75 7.10
CA ALA A 75 -16.36 1.35 6.05
C ALA A 75 -17.78 0.99 6.56
N GLY A 76 -17.99 0.93 7.88
CA GLY A 76 -19.28 0.56 8.47
C GLY A 76 -19.63 -0.93 8.39
N ILE A 77 -18.66 -1.80 8.08
CA ILE A 77 -18.87 -3.25 7.94
C ILE A 77 -19.17 -3.88 9.31
N SER A 78 -20.05 -4.88 9.38
CA SER A 78 -20.46 -5.50 10.65
C SER A 78 -19.29 -6.19 11.38
N LYS A 79 -19.30 -6.21 12.72
CA LYS A 79 -18.19 -6.83 13.51
C LYS A 79 -17.86 -8.26 13.08
N LYS A 80 -18.88 -9.09 12.89
CA LYS A 80 -18.72 -10.50 12.51
C LYS A 80 -17.98 -10.63 11.17
N GLU A 81 -18.43 -9.89 10.17
CA GLU A 81 -17.83 -9.90 8.83
C GLU A 81 -16.39 -9.34 8.86
N ARG A 82 -16.13 -8.30 9.66
CA ARG A 82 -14.77 -7.78 9.82
C ARG A 82 -13.81 -8.81 10.40
N GLU A 83 -14.24 -9.56 11.42
CA GLU A 83 -13.41 -10.60 12.04
C GLU A 83 -13.08 -11.70 11.02
N GLU A 84 -14.08 -12.19 10.27
CA GLU A 84 -13.90 -13.21 9.23
C GLU A 84 -12.95 -12.74 8.11
N ARG A 85 -13.15 -11.52 7.58
CA ARG A 85 -12.30 -10.98 6.50
C ARG A 85 -10.87 -10.69 6.98
N ALA A 86 -10.71 -10.20 8.21
CA ALA A 86 -9.38 -9.97 8.78
C ALA A 86 -8.61 -11.28 8.97
N GLU A 87 -9.27 -12.35 9.40
CA GLU A 87 -8.68 -13.68 9.56
C GLU A 87 -8.23 -14.26 8.21
N GLN A 88 -9.07 -14.13 7.18
CA GLN A 88 -8.71 -14.53 5.81
C GLN A 88 -7.52 -13.72 5.28
N ALA A 89 -7.51 -12.40 5.45
CA ALA A 89 -6.42 -11.54 4.99
C ALA A 89 -5.09 -11.86 5.69
N LEU A 90 -5.11 -12.07 7.02
CA LEU A 90 -3.93 -12.47 7.79
C LEU A 90 -3.43 -13.86 7.41
N SER A 91 -4.33 -14.79 7.13
CA SER A 91 -3.98 -16.13 6.67
C SER A 91 -3.30 -16.09 5.29
N ARG A 92 -3.82 -15.28 4.36
CA ARG A 92 -3.24 -15.10 3.01
C ARG A 92 -1.80 -14.58 3.03
N VAL A 93 -1.43 -13.80 4.04
CA VAL A 93 -0.05 -13.29 4.19
C VAL A 93 0.82 -14.16 5.11
N GLY A 94 0.33 -15.33 5.53
CA GLY A 94 1.07 -16.29 6.35
C GLY A 94 1.12 -15.96 7.85
N LEU A 95 0.11 -15.26 8.39
CA LEU A 95 0.03 -14.85 9.80
C LEU A 95 -1.13 -15.48 10.57
N ALA A 96 -1.62 -16.65 10.13
CA ALA A 96 -2.76 -17.30 10.77
C ALA A 96 -2.57 -17.57 12.27
N GLU A 97 -1.36 -17.95 12.69
CA GLU A 97 -1.03 -18.25 14.09
C GLU A 97 -0.59 -17.03 14.91
N ARG A 98 -0.65 -15.82 14.35
CA ARG A 98 -0.13 -14.58 14.97
C ARG A 98 -1.16 -13.46 15.01
N MET A 99 -2.43 -13.77 14.74
CA MET A 99 -3.49 -12.76 14.63
C MET A 99 -3.76 -12.00 15.94
N ASP A 100 -3.60 -12.67 17.09
CA ASP A 100 -3.86 -12.07 18.41
C ASP A 100 -2.62 -11.40 19.04
N TYR A 101 -1.50 -11.38 18.32
CA TYR A 101 -0.26 -10.79 18.82
C TYR A 101 -0.32 -9.26 18.69
N LEU A 102 0.22 -8.56 19.69
CA LEU A 102 0.45 -7.13 19.61
C LEU A 102 1.66 -6.83 18.70
N PRO A 103 1.73 -5.66 18.05
CA PRO A 103 2.83 -5.31 17.16
C PRO A 103 4.22 -5.41 17.80
N ASN A 104 4.37 -5.08 19.08
CA ASN A 104 5.65 -5.21 19.79
C ASN A 104 6.14 -6.65 19.91
N SER A 105 5.26 -7.65 19.79
CA SER A 105 5.58 -9.07 19.80
C SER A 105 5.80 -9.66 18.39
N LEU A 106 5.78 -8.83 17.34
CA LEU A 106 6.00 -9.22 15.95
C LEU A 106 7.37 -8.74 15.44
N SER A 107 8.01 -9.58 14.63
CA SER A 107 9.19 -9.17 13.84
C SER A 107 8.84 -8.10 12.81
N GLY A 108 9.85 -7.41 12.25
CA GLY A 108 9.64 -6.41 11.19
C GLY A 108 8.88 -6.96 9.98
N GLY A 109 9.28 -8.13 9.47
CA GLY A 109 8.58 -8.78 8.36
C GLY A 109 7.14 -9.17 8.70
N GLN A 110 6.88 -9.64 9.92
CA GLN A 110 5.51 -9.92 10.37
C GLN A 110 4.68 -8.64 10.48
N LYS A 111 5.23 -7.54 11.03
CA LYS A 111 4.54 -6.24 11.05
C LYS A 111 4.20 -5.78 9.63
N GLN A 112 5.11 -5.97 8.67
CA GLN A 112 4.85 -5.57 7.30
C GLN A 112 3.77 -6.44 6.64
N ARG A 113 3.76 -7.75 6.91
CA ARG A 113 2.66 -8.64 6.50
C ARG A 113 1.31 -8.22 7.09
N VAL A 114 1.27 -7.78 8.36
CA VAL A 114 0.05 -7.19 8.96
C VAL A 114 -0.37 -5.92 8.21
N ALA A 115 0.57 -5.03 7.89
CA ALA A 115 0.27 -3.81 7.14
C ALA A 115 -0.27 -4.10 5.72
N ILE A 116 0.28 -5.11 5.05
CA ILE A 116 -0.21 -5.60 3.74
C ILE A 116 -1.60 -6.23 3.88
N ALA A 117 -1.85 -7.07 4.90
CA ALA A 117 -3.18 -7.60 5.15
C ALA A 117 -4.20 -6.48 5.38
N ARG A 118 -3.83 -5.44 6.15
CA ARG A 118 -4.66 -4.26 6.40
C ARG A 118 -4.94 -3.46 5.13
N SER A 119 -3.99 -3.39 4.19
CA SER A 119 -4.22 -2.67 2.93
C SER A 119 -5.20 -3.41 2.02
N LEU A 120 -5.29 -4.75 2.15
CA LEU A 120 -6.10 -5.62 1.28
C LEU A 120 -7.57 -5.78 1.70
N VAL A 121 -7.91 -5.61 2.98
CA VAL A 121 -9.22 -6.04 3.51
C VAL A 121 -10.45 -5.37 2.89
N ASN A 122 -10.30 -4.14 2.38
CA ASN A 122 -11.39 -3.45 1.70
C ASN A 122 -11.44 -3.74 0.19
N GLU A 123 -10.62 -4.68 -0.29
CA GLU A 123 -10.48 -4.99 -1.72
C GLU A 123 -10.21 -3.74 -2.57
N PRO A 124 -9.13 -2.98 -2.24
CA PRO A 124 -8.86 -1.73 -2.90
C PRO A 124 -8.55 -1.95 -4.39
N SER A 125 -8.79 -0.92 -5.19
CA SER A 125 -8.39 -0.92 -6.60
C SER A 125 -6.89 -0.81 -6.78
N ILE A 126 -6.21 -0.13 -5.85
CA ILE A 126 -4.77 0.08 -5.88
C ILE A 126 -4.16 -0.04 -4.49
N ILE A 127 -3.01 -0.70 -4.41
CA ILE A 127 -2.10 -0.64 -3.27
C ILE A 127 -1.02 0.38 -3.57
N LEU A 128 -0.86 1.34 -2.67
CA LEU A 128 0.25 2.29 -2.68
C LEU A 128 1.26 1.88 -1.61
N ALA A 129 2.48 1.58 -2.04
CA ALA A 129 3.56 1.15 -1.17
C ALA A 129 4.70 2.17 -1.15
N ASP A 130 4.92 2.85 -0.02
CA ASP A 130 6.03 3.78 0.17
C ASP A 130 7.18 3.06 0.88
N GLU A 131 8.26 2.78 0.14
CA GLU A 131 9.48 2.13 0.63
C GLU A 131 9.15 0.86 1.46
N PRO A 132 8.38 -0.11 0.92
CA PRO A 132 7.82 -1.23 1.70
C PRO A 132 8.88 -2.15 2.32
N THR A 133 10.13 -2.05 1.89
CA THR A 133 11.26 -2.86 2.35
C THR A 133 12.28 -2.08 3.14
N GLY A 134 12.21 -0.74 3.18
CA GLY A 134 13.28 0.11 3.72
C GLY A 134 13.49 0.03 5.24
N ALA A 135 12.72 -0.78 5.97
CA ALA A 135 12.89 -1.05 7.40
C ALA A 135 13.20 -2.53 7.69
N LEU A 136 13.50 -3.32 6.66
CA LEU A 136 13.66 -4.77 6.73
C LEU A 136 15.07 -5.18 6.27
N ASP A 137 15.54 -6.33 6.74
CA ASP A 137 16.74 -6.95 6.20
C ASP A 137 16.48 -7.54 4.81
N THR A 138 17.53 -7.71 4.00
CA THR A 138 17.45 -8.16 2.61
C THR A 138 16.61 -9.42 2.42
N LYS A 139 16.82 -10.45 3.26
CA LYS A 139 16.09 -11.71 3.16
C LYS A 139 14.60 -11.50 3.42
N THR A 140 14.26 -10.71 4.43
CA THR A 140 12.86 -10.36 4.69
C THR A 140 12.28 -9.53 3.55
N SER A 141 13.02 -8.56 3.01
CA SER A 141 12.62 -7.72 1.88
C SER A 141 12.25 -8.55 0.65
N GLU A 142 13.06 -9.55 0.28
CA GLU A 142 12.77 -10.48 -0.82
C GLU A 142 11.41 -11.19 -0.60
N THR A 143 11.14 -11.67 0.61
CA THR A 143 9.86 -12.34 0.90
C THR A 143 8.65 -11.39 0.83
N ILE A 144 8.83 -10.12 1.17
CA ILE A 144 7.77 -9.11 1.06
C ILE A 144 7.54 -8.74 -0.40
N MET A 145 8.59 -8.58 -1.19
CA MET A 145 8.48 -8.28 -2.62
C MET A 145 7.89 -9.46 -3.40
N ALA A 146 8.23 -10.70 -3.04
CA ALA A 146 7.59 -11.89 -3.59
C ALA A 146 6.07 -11.88 -3.31
N LEU A 147 5.66 -11.59 -2.08
CA LEU A 147 4.24 -11.48 -1.73
C LEU A 147 3.51 -10.38 -2.53
N LEU A 148 4.11 -9.20 -2.67
CA LEU A 148 3.53 -8.12 -3.50
C LEU A 148 3.44 -8.54 -4.97
N THR A 149 4.43 -9.25 -5.47
CA THR A 149 4.44 -9.78 -6.84
C THR A 149 3.30 -10.79 -7.05
N GLU A 150 3.10 -11.72 -6.13
CA GLU A 150 2.00 -12.68 -6.15
C GLU A 150 0.62 -11.97 -6.14
N LEU A 151 0.45 -10.97 -5.29
CA LEU A 151 -0.77 -10.16 -5.25
C LEU A 151 -1.02 -9.42 -6.56
N ASN A 152 0.04 -8.89 -7.18
CA ASN A 152 -0.07 -8.24 -8.48
C ASN A 152 -0.44 -9.22 -9.60
N GLN A 153 0.16 -10.42 -9.61
CA GLN A 153 -0.20 -11.49 -10.54
C GLN A 153 -1.65 -11.96 -10.37
N ALA A 154 -2.19 -11.89 -9.14
CA ALA A 154 -3.60 -12.16 -8.86
C ALA A 154 -4.55 -11.02 -9.29
N GLY A 155 -4.03 -9.92 -9.85
CA GLY A 155 -4.82 -8.83 -10.43
C GLY A 155 -4.89 -7.55 -9.59
N THR A 156 -4.22 -7.48 -8.43
CA THR A 156 -4.15 -6.24 -7.65
C THR A 156 -3.21 -5.22 -8.30
N THR A 157 -3.66 -3.99 -8.53
CA THR A 157 -2.77 -2.92 -8.99
C THR A 157 -1.88 -2.47 -7.84
N ILE A 158 -0.57 -2.43 -8.05
CA ILE A 158 0.39 -1.98 -7.03
C ILE A 158 1.24 -0.86 -7.64
N ALA A 159 1.24 0.30 -6.99
CA ALA A 159 2.21 1.36 -7.26
C ALA A 159 3.14 1.50 -6.06
N LEU A 160 4.45 1.38 -6.31
CA LEU A 160 5.46 1.44 -5.27
C LEU A 160 6.45 2.58 -5.52
N VAL A 161 6.85 3.23 -4.43
CA VAL A 161 7.92 4.21 -4.40
C VAL A 161 9.12 3.56 -3.71
N THR A 162 10.27 3.64 -4.36
CA THR A 162 11.55 3.19 -3.82
C THR A 162 12.69 3.99 -4.43
N HIS A 163 13.80 4.05 -3.70
CA HIS A 163 15.10 4.49 -4.18
C HIS A 163 16.06 3.32 -4.50
N GLU A 164 15.70 2.09 -4.14
CA GLU A 164 16.51 0.88 -4.34
C GLU A 164 16.25 0.28 -5.74
N PRO A 165 17.26 0.19 -6.63
CA PRO A 165 17.10 -0.41 -7.95
C PRO A 165 16.62 -1.86 -7.90
N GLU A 166 17.16 -2.68 -6.98
CA GLU A 166 16.77 -4.08 -6.83
C GLU A 166 15.29 -4.27 -6.49
N ILE A 167 14.67 -3.30 -5.79
CA ILE A 167 13.23 -3.33 -5.48
C ILE A 167 12.41 -2.95 -6.71
N ALA A 168 12.91 -2.05 -7.55
CA ALA A 168 12.24 -1.67 -8.80
C ALA A 168 12.22 -2.83 -9.81
N ASP A 169 13.19 -3.74 -9.77
CA ASP A 169 13.26 -4.89 -10.68
C ASP A 169 12.11 -5.90 -10.50
N TYR A 170 11.45 -5.92 -9.33
CA TYR A 170 10.22 -6.69 -9.10
C TYR A 170 9.01 -6.11 -9.84
N THR A 171 9.11 -4.89 -10.39
CA THR A 171 7.97 -4.23 -11.05
C THR A 171 7.95 -4.48 -12.56
N GLN A 172 6.73 -4.48 -13.12
CA GLN A 172 6.55 -4.57 -14.57
C GLN A 172 6.84 -3.24 -15.28
N ARG A 173 6.73 -2.11 -14.56
CA ARG A 173 6.91 -0.77 -15.10
C ARG A 173 7.57 0.14 -14.08
N THR A 174 8.67 0.76 -14.49
CA THR A 174 9.36 1.77 -13.68
C THR A 174 9.09 3.17 -14.25
N ILE A 175 8.65 4.08 -13.39
CA ILE A 175 8.47 5.50 -13.71
C ILE A 175 9.51 6.32 -12.93
N TYR A 176 10.18 7.23 -13.61
CA TYR A 176 11.15 8.15 -13.00
C TYR A 176 10.52 9.54 -12.86
N VAL A 177 10.69 10.14 -11.68
CA VAL A 177 10.22 11.50 -11.39
C VAL A 177 11.42 12.38 -11.05
N ARG A 178 11.55 13.52 -11.72
CA ARG A 178 12.59 14.52 -11.48
C ARG A 178 11.98 15.92 -11.56
N ASP A 179 12.25 16.75 -10.55
CA ASP A 179 11.82 18.15 -10.50
C ASP A 179 10.31 18.34 -10.81
N GLY A 180 9.46 17.45 -10.26
CA GLY A 180 8.01 17.48 -10.45
C GLY A 180 7.50 16.92 -11.79
N GLN A 181 8.38 16.40 -12.64
CA GLN A 181 8.03 15.89 -13.97
C GLN A 181 8.30 14.38 -14.10
N LEU A 182 7.43 13.71 -14.85
CA LEU A 182 7.66 12.33 -15.27
C LEU A 182 8.70 12.30 -16.39
N MET A 183 9.69 11.44 -16.25
CA MET A 183 10.74 11.26 -17.24
C MET A 183 10.39 10.07 -18.13
N ASP A 184 10.37 10.29 -19.45
CA ASP A 184 10.32 9.20 -20.41
C ASP A 184 11.70 8.53 -20.50
N ARG A 185 11.94 7.52 -19.66
CA ARG A 185 13.00 6.56 -19.95
C ARG A 185 12.39 5.44 -20.78
N ALA A 186 12.76 5.38 -22.05
CA ALA A 186 12.53 4.21 -22.89
C ALA A 186 13.02 2.96 -22.14
N HIS A 187 12.20 1.91 -22.13
CA HIS A 187 12.63 0.60 -21.64
C HIS A 187 13.95 0.22 -22.31
N SER A 188 15.02 0.12 -21.53
CA SER A 188 16.14 -0.72 -21.95
C SER A 188 15.60 -2.14 -21.92
N GLU A 189 15.44 -2.73 -23.09
CA GLU A 189 15.00 -4.10 -23.29
C GLU A 189 15.78 -5.04 -22.36
N ARG A 190 15.04 -5.92 -21.67
CA ARG A 190 15.63 -7.06 -20.94
C ARG A 190 16.30 -7.96 -21.99
N GLY A 191 17.62 -8.08 -21.92
CA GLY A 191 18.39 -9.11 -22.63
C GLY A 191 18.25 -10.47 -21.95
#